data_AF-A0A1G3PK44-F1
#
_entry.id   AF-A0A1G3PK44-F1
#
_cell.length_a   1.000
_cell.length_b   1.000
_cell.length_c   1.000
_cell.angle_alpha   90.00
_cell.angle_beta   90.00
_cell.angle_gamma   90.00
#
_symmetry.space_group_name_H-M   'P 1'
#
loop_
_entity.id
_entity.type
_entity.pdbx_description
1 polymer ?
#
loop_
_entity_poly.entity_id
_entity_poly.type
_entity_poly.pdbx_seq_one_letter_code
_entity_poly.pdbx_strand_id
1 'polypeptide(L)'
;MVQNKLAKVEEGAALLKALSHPVRLLILKTLMKEKCNVTNLEKISGLSQSGVSQHLRILRLSGIIEAQRDGKEICYKIINPMSVKVIEVLCSGSN
;
A
#
# COMPACT_ATOMS: atom_id res chain seq x y z
N MET A 1 -7.16 -16.04 -27.01
CA MET A 1 -8.13 -15.11 -26.37
C MET A 1 -8.45 -15.44 -24.91
N VAL A 2 -8.50 -16.72 -24.50
CA VAL A 2 -8.80 -17.14 -23.10
C VAL A 2 -7.67 -16.79 -22.11
N GLN A 3 -6.39 -16.96 -22.48
CA GLN A 3 -5.26 -16.71 -21.58
C GLN A 3 -5.16 -15.27 -21.06
N ASN A 4 -5.48 -14.27 -21.89
CA ASN A 4 -5.44 -12.85 -21.51
C ASN A 4 -6.56 -12.47 -20.52
N LYS A 5 -7.70 -13.19 -20.56
CA LYS A 5 -8.81 -12.93 -19.64
C LYS A 5 -8.52 -13.45 -18.23
N LEU A 6 -7.85 -14.60 -18.11
CA LEU A 6 -7.45 -15.16 -16.81
C LEU A 6 -6.36 -14.32 -16.15
N ALA A 7 -5.36 -13.85 -16.92
CA ALA A 7 -4.29 -13.00 -16.42
C ALA A 7 -4.80 -11.75 -15.69
N LYS A 8 -5.78 -11.03 -16.27
CA LYS A 8 -6.40 -9.86 -15.62
C LYS A 8 -7.14 -10.20 -14.32
N VAL A 9 -7.75 -11.38 -14.25
CA VAL A 9 -8.44 -11.84 -13.02
C VAL A 9 -7.41 -12.16 -11.94
N GLU A 10 -6.31 -12.81 -12.30
CA GLU A 10 -5.20 -13.13 -11.39
C GLU A 10 -4.51 -11.87 -10.86
N GLU A 11 -4.26 -10.88 -11.73
CA GLU A 11 -3.74 -9.56 -11.32
C GLU A 11 -4.67 -8.86 -10.32
N GLY A 12 -5.98 -8.87 -10.59
CA GLY A 12 -6.97 -8.32 -9.68
C GLY A 12 -7.00 -9.03 -8.32
N ALA A 13 -6.97 -10.36 -8.33
CA ALA A 13 -6.91 -11.17 -7.11
C ALA A 13 -5.62 -10.91 -6.31
N ALA A 14 -4.48 -10.78 -6.98
CA ALA A 14 -3.20 -10.45 -6.35
C ALA A 14 -3.23 -9.06 -5.69
N LEU A 15 -3.80 -8.05 -6.37
CA LEU A 15 -4.01 -6.72 -5.80
C LEU A 15 -4.88 -6.79 -4.55
N LEU A 16 -6.04 -7.46 -4.62
CA LEU A 16 -6.94 -7.60 -3.47
C LEU A 16 -6.27 -8.32 -2.29
N LYS A 17 -5.49 -9.37 -2.56
CA LYS A 17 -4.71 -10.08 -1.54
C LYS A 17 -3.67 -9.18 -0.86
N ALA A 18 -3.02 -8.32 -1.64
CA ALA A 18 -2.10 -7.34 -1.10
C ALA A 18 -2.82 -6.24 -0.30
N LEU A 19 -4.07 -5.90 -0.62
CA LEU A 19 -4.86 -4.89 0.10
C LEU A 19 -5.61 -5.42 1.33
N SER A 20 -5.91 -6.72 1.42
CA SER A 20 -6.81 -7.31 2.42
C SER A 20 -6.23 -7.44 3.85
N HIS A 21 -5.54 -6.42 4.35
CA HIS A 21 -5.06 -6.36 5.73
C HIS A 21 -5.19 -4.94 6.30
N PRO A 22 -5.75 -4.78 7.51
CA PRO A 22 -6.09 -3.47 8.07
C PRO A 22 -4.89 -2.52 8.15
N VAL A 23 -3.73 -3.02 8.61
CA VAL A 23 -2.51 -2.20 8.69
C VAL A 23 -2.03 -1.74 7.31
N ARG A 24 -2.17 -2.56 6.26
CA ARG A 24 -1.75 -2.16 4.91
C ARG A 24 -2.67 -1.08 4.35
N LEU A 25 -3.97 -1.20 4.58
CA LEU A 25 -4.93 -0.15 4.23
C LEU A 25 -4.65 1.16 4.99
N LEU A 26 -4.32 1.06 6.27
CA LEU A 26 -3.95 2.22 7.09
C LEU A 26 -2.68 2.90 6.55
N ILE A 27 -1.62 2.14 6.27
CA ILE A 27 -0.39 2.66 5.66
C ILE A 27 -0.70 3.39 4.35
N LEU A 28 -1.47 2.75 3.46
CA LEU A 28 -1.79 3.33 2.16
C LEU A 28 -2.65 4.59 2.30
N LYS A 29 -3.64 4.60 3.20
CA LYS A 29 -4.45 5.80 3.49
C LYS A 29 -3.58 6.95 3.99
N THR A 30 -2.60 6.67 4.84
CA THR A 30 -1.63 7.68 5.29
C THR A 30 -0.78 8.20 4.13
N LEU A 31 -0.25 7.30 3.29
CA LEU A 31 0.56 7.66 2.11
C LEU A 31 -0.23 8.43 1.03
N MET A 32 -1.57 8.31 0.99
CA MET A 32 -2.44 9.13 0.14
C MET A 32 -2.55 10.57 0.64
N LYS A 33 -2.44 10.80 1.95
CA LYS A 33 -2.53 12.14 2.56
C LYS A 33 -1.19 12.85 2.59
N GLU A 34 -0.14 12.14 2.99
CA GLU A 34 1.21 12.70 3.19
C GLU A 34 2.27 11.82 2.54
N LYS A 35 3.16 12.45 1.78
CA LYS A 35 4.34 11.77 1.26
C LYS A 35 5.36 11.64 2.39
N CYS A 36 5.91 10.43 2.55
CA CYS A 36 7.08 10.17 3.37
C CYS A 36 6.92 10.42 4.89
N ASN A 37 6.36 9.46 5.62
CA ASN A 37 6.45 9.49 7.09
C ASN A 37 6.37 8.11 7.74
N VAL A 38 7.45 7.33 7.63
CA VAL A 38 7.52 5.98 8.26
C VAL A 38 7.41 6.07 9.78
N THR A 39 7.97 7.12 10.40
CA THR A 39 7.89 7.34 11.85
C THR A 39 6.46 7.62 12.31
N ASN A 40 5.64 8.31 11.50
CA ASN A 40 4.22 8.43 11.76
C ASN A 40 3.49 7.11 11.52
N LEU A 41 3.94 6.26 10.58
CA LEU A 41 3.31 4.96 10.36
C LEU A 41 3.38 4.07 11.61
N GLU A 42 4.51 4.04 12.32
CA GLU A 42 4.65 3.28 13.57
C GLU A 42 3.67 3.77 14.63
N LYS A 43 3.58 5.09 14.82
CA LYS A 43 2.66 5.73 15.77
C LYS A 43 1.19 5.47 15.41
N ILE A 44 0.85 5.57 14.13
CA ILE A 44 -0.51 5.42 13.62
C ILE A 44 -0.95 3.96 13.64
N SER A 45 -0.07 3.01 13.32
CA SER A 45 -0.39 1.59 13.30
C SER A 45 -0.26 0.89 14.65
N GLY A 46 0.40 1.52 15.63
CA GLY A 46 0.71 0.90 16.93
C GLY A 46 1.65 -0.31 16.82
N LEU A 47 2.42 -0.40 15.74
CA LEU A 47 3.32 -1.53 15.48
C LEU A 47 4.77 -1.13 15.71
N SER A 48 5.61 -2.14 15.99
CA SER A 48 7.05 -1.98 15.94
C SER A 48 7.53 -1.64 14.53
N GLN A 49 8.73 -1.05 14.44
CA GLN A 49 9.43 -0.83 13.18
C GLN A 49 9.51 -2.08 12.31
N SER A 50 9.75 -3.25 12.91
CA SER A 50 9.82 -4.53 12.19
C SER A 50 8.48 -4.92 11.58
N GLY A 51 7.37 -4.71 12.31
CA GLY A 51 6.01 -4.96 11.80
C GLY A 51 5.65 -4.04 10.64
N VAL A 52 5.94 -2.73 10.77
CA VAL A 52 5.72 -1.76 9.67
C VAL A 52 6.57 -2.12 8.45
N SER A 53 7.84 -2.47 8.65
CA SER A 53 8.76 -2.86 7.57
C SER A 53 8.29 -4.10 6.80
N GLN A 54 7.70 -5.08 7.50
CA GLN A 54 7.13 -6.26 6.84
C GLN A 54 5.96 -5.89 5.92
N HIS A 55 5.06 -5.02 6.39
CA HIS A 55 3.94 -4.54 5.56
C HIS A 55 4.41 -3.72 4.36
N LEU A 56 5.37 -2.81 4.56
CA LEU A 56 5.98 -2.04 3.47
C LEU A 56 6.67 -2.94 2.43
N ARG A 57 7.34 -4.02 2.88
CA ARG A 57 7.93 -5.01 1.97
C ARG A 57 6.88 -5.71 1.13
N ILE A 58 5.77 -6.16 1.74
CA ILE A 58 4.67 -6.82 1.00
C ILE A 58 4.08 -5.86 -0.05
N LEU A 59 3.82 -4.61 0.33
CA LEU A 59 3.27 -3.61 -0.59
C LEU A 59 4.23 -3.27 -1.75
N ARG A 60 5.54 -3.23 -1.48
CA ARG A 60 6.56 -3.04 -2.52
C ARG A 60 6.64 -4.22 -3.48
N LEU A 61 6.71 -5.44 -2.95
CA LEU A 61 6.77 -6.65 -3.78
C LEU A 61 5.50 -6.86 -4.61
N SER A 62 4.37 -6.32 -4.14
CA SER A 62 3.10 -6.33 -4.88
C SER A 62 2.99 -5.19 -5.92
N GLY A 63 4.02 -4.37 -6.07
CA GLY A 63 4.03 -3.25 -7.02
C GLY A 63 3.05 -2.11 -6.68
N ILE A 64 2.58 -2.04 -5.43
CA ILE A 64 1.62 -1.00 -4.99
C ILE A 64 2.34 0.30 -4.65
N ILE A 65 3.47 0.18 -3.96
CA ILE A 65 4.30 1.30 -3.54
C ILE A 65 5.73 1.15 -4.04
N GLU A 66 6.44 2.25 -4.18
CA GLU A 66 7.89 2.26 -4.34
C GLU A 66 8.57 2.98 -3.17
N ALA A 67 9.84 2.64 -2.96
CA ALA A 67 10.70 3.34 -2.01
C ALA A 67 11.61 4.30 -2.78
N GLN A 68 11.66 5.55 -2.34
CA GLN A 68 12.53 6.59 -2.89
C GLN A 68 13.37 7.16 -1.75
N ARG A 69 14.67 7.36 -1.98
CA ARG A 69 15.53 8.02 -1.01
C ARG A 69 15.31 9.53 -1.09
N ASP A 70 15.03 10.15 0.05
CA ASP A 70 14.92 11.60 0.18
C ASP A 70 15.86 12.06 1.30
N GLY A 71 16.99 12.65 0.90
CA GLY A 71 18.10 12.94 1.80
C GLY A 71 18.60 11.71 2.55
N LYS A 72 18.39 11.69 3.88
CA LYS A 72 18.81 10.59 4.77
C LYS A 72 17.73 9.53 4.99
N GLU A 73 16.50 9.80 4.56
CA GLU A 73 15.33 8.96 4.86
C GLU A 73 14.88 8.16 3.63
N ILE A 74 14.18 7.05 3.89
CA ILE A 74 13.50 6.28 2.85
C ILE A 74 12.02 6.64 2.89
N CYS A 75 11.58 7.28 1.80
CA CYS A 75 10.20 7.63 1.56
C CYS A 75 9.48 6.54 0.77
N TYR A 76 8.17 6.44 0.97
CA TYR A 76 7.32 5.56 0.19
C TYR A 76 6.26 6.37 -0.53
N LYS A 77 5.92 5.96 -1.75
CA LYS A 77 4.81 6.54 -2.50
C LYS A 77 4.01 5.45 -3.21
N ILE A 78 2.71 5.67 -3.33
CA ILE A 78 1.83 4.78 -4.09
C ILE A 78 2.09 5.00 -5.57
N ILE A 79 2.32 3.92 -6.31
CA ILE A 79 2.58 3.93 -7.76
C ILE A 79 1.50 3.21 -8.55
N ASN A 80 0.70 2.37 -7.90
CA ASN A 80 -0.38 1.65 -8.56
C ASN A 80 -1.70 2.45 -8.50
N PRO A 81 -2.18 3.03 -9.61
CA PRO A 81 -3.38 3.86 -9.60
C PRO A 81 -4.66 3.06 -9.33
N MET A 82 -4.69 1.76 -9.63
CA MET A 82 -5.85 0.91 -9.32
C MET A 82 -5.99 0.72 -7.82
N SER A 83 -4.88 0.58 -7.09
CA SER A 83 -4.90 0.47 -5.63
C SER A 83 -5.54 1.70 -4.97
N VAL A 84 -5.26 2.91 -5.46
CA VAL A 84 -5.86 4.16 -4.99
C VAL A 84 -7.38 4.12 -5.14
N LYS A 85 -7.86 3.80 -6.35
CA LYS A 85 -9.31 3.71 -6.63
C LYS A 85 -10.02 2.70 -5.73
N VAL A 86 -9.42 1.53 -5.52
CA VAL A 86 -10.00 0.50 -4.64
C VAL A 86 -10.09 1.01 -3.20
N ILE A 87 -9.03 1.65 -2.70
CA ILE A 87 -9.01 2.21 -1.34
C ILE A 87 -10.02 3.34 -1.19
N GLU A 88 -10.15 4.23 -2.17
CA GLU A 88 -11.16 5.29 -2.18
C GLU A 88 -12.58 4.70 -2.09
N VAL A 89 -12.88 3.65 -2.84
CA VAL A 89 -14.20 2.99 -2.78
C VAL A 89 -14.43 2.33 -1.42
N LEU A 90 -13.44 1.62 -0.88
CA LEU A 90 -13.60 0.85 0.36
C LEU A 90 -13.50 1.68 1.64
N CYS A 91 -12.82 2.83 1.60
CA CYS A 91 -12.46 3.62 2.78
C CYS A 91 -12.94 5.08 2.69
N SER A 92 -13.88 5.38 1.79
CA SER A 92 -14.49 6.71 1.56
C SER A 92 -15.25 7.31 2.76
N GLY A 93 -15.36 6.58 3.89
CA GLY A 93 -16.15 6.99 5.05
C GLY A 93 -15.40 7.01 6.38
N SER A 94 -14.28 7.73 6.50
CA SER A 94 -13.73 8.12 7.81
C SER A 94 -12.81 9.33 7.66
N ASN A 95 -13.41 10.52 7.68
CA ASN A 95 -12.72 11.77 7.97
C ASN A 95 -12.69 11.98 9.48
#